data_AF-A0AAD9V3D2-F1
#
_entry.id   AF-A0AAD9V3D2-F1
#
_cell.length_a   1.000
_cell.length_b   1.000
_cell.length_c   1.000
_cell.angle_alpha   90.00
_cell.angle_beta   90.00
_cell.angle_gamma   90.00
#
_symmetry.space_group_name_H-M   'P 1'
#
loop_
_entity.id
_entity.type
_entity.pdbx_description
1 polymer ?
#
loop_
_entity_poly.entity_id
_entity_poly.type
_entity_poly.pdbx_seq_one_letter_code
_entity_poly.pdbx_strand_id
1 'polypeptide(L)'
;MASSIEDTLIKLDKCHSVDYNNDEVKLIKSKIEAIVHDISTRIGASNPILSNTVVQCGSFYHNSKITAPDEFDFLLVLNKFSQPDVCSSQPFDDPEYPQLISLKIDYKKLDIEPESGFELEDDPRRRQVALAATIEKDYRNSIPNCLPTLPLPDGISFTTSQKAIRVVEGDRKFLDCIRFSGPALTLFLNWKGVQYPNLNISVDMTYVIQVQGLPSYCNLDKRLPSEHPLVKAGLFTEVHHRFDGLRLNFSLFDG
;
A
#
# COMPACT_ATOMS: atom_id res chain seq x y z
N MET A 1 -6.53 25.18 -34.29
CA MET A 1 -5.13 25.18 -33.83
C MET A 1 -4.89 24.41 -32.52
N ALA A 2 -5.91 23.81 -31.88
CA ALA A 2 -5.73 23.02 -30.65
C ALA A 2 -5.18 21.59 -30.89
N SER A 3 -5.43 20.97 -32.06
CA SER A 3 -5.09 19.55 -32.26
C SER A 3 -3.59 19.25 -32.33
N SER A 4 -2.74 20.20 -32.74
CA SER A 4 -1.30 19.89 -32.89
C SER A 4 -0.55 19.80 -31.57
N ILE A 5 -1.04 20.45 -30.50
CA ILE A 5 -0.44 20.36 -29.17
C ILE A 5 -0.84 19.03 -28.52
N GLU A 6 -2.11 18.66 -28.61
CA GLU A 6 -2.63 17.39 -28.11
C GLU A 6 -1.96 16.20 -28.81
N ASP A 7 -1.81 16.24 -30.14
CA ASP A 7 -1.09 15.23 -30.91
C ASP A 7 0.41 15.14 -30.55
N THR A 8 1.02 16.26 -30.17
CA THR A 8 2.43 16.31 -29.74
C THR A 8 2.59 15.78 -28.32
N LEU A 9 1.66 16.11 -27.41
CA LEU A 9 1.63 15.59 -26.04
C LEU A 9 1.36 14.08 -26.04
N ILE A 10 0.43 13.58 -26.85
CA ILE A 10 0.16 12.13 -27.02
C ILE A 10 1.39 11.41 -27.59
N LYS A 11 2.13 12.04 -28.51
CA LYS A 11 3.37 11.47 -29.05
C LYS A 11 4.50 11.45 -28.02
N LEU A 12 4.66 12.51 -27.24
CA LEU A 12 5.64 12.59 -26.16
C LEU A 12 5.33 11.56 -25.06
N ASP A 13 4.06 11.46 -24.66
CA ASP A 13 3.57 10.49 -23.69
C ASP A 13 3.87 9.06 -24.12
N LYS A 14 3.62 8.72 -25.40
CA LYS A 14 3.99 7.40 -25.97
C LYS A 14 5.50 7.15 -26.06
N CYS A 15 6.31 8.18 -26.30
CA CYS A 15 7.77 8.03 -26.36
C CYS A 15 8.40 7.81 -24.98
N HIS A 16 7.74 8.26 -23.91
CA HIS A 16 8.24 8.14 -22.55
C HIS A 16 7.49 7.12 -21.70
N SER A 17 6.38 6.55 -22.19
CA SER A 17 5.66 5.49 -21.48
C SER A 17 6.49 4.21 -21.37
N VAL A 18 6.32 3.48 -20.27
CA VAL A 18 6.84 2.11 -20.14
C VAL A 18 6.18 1.22 -21.20
N ASP A 19 6.99 0.44 -21.93
CA ASP A 19 6.46 -0.57 -22.84
C ASP A 19 6.02 -1.82 -22.06
N TYR A 20 4.74 -1.91 -21.71
CA TYR A 20 4.17 -3.05 -20.98
C TYR A 20 4.17 -4.36 -21.77
N ASN A 21 4.41 -4.33 -23.10
CA ASN A 21 4.55 -5.53 -23.90
C ASN A 21 5.97 -6.10 -23.87
N ASN A 22 6.93 -5.34 -23.37
CA ASN A 22 8.31 -5.74 -23.24
C ASN A 22 8.48 -6.94 -22.29
N ASP A 23 9.29 -7.92 -22.71
CA ASP A 23 9.52 -9.14 -21.94
C ASP A 23 10.26 -8.88 -20.62
N GLU A 24 11.20 -7.92 -20.60
CA GLU A 24 11.90 -7.54 -19.38
C GLU A 24 10.96 -6.83 -18.40
N VAL A 25 10.09 -5.94 -18.87
CA VAL A 25 9.06 -5.28 -18.04
C VAL A 25 8.11 -6.31 -17.42
N LYS A 26 7.63 -7.28 -18.21
CA LYS A 26 6.79 -8.38 -17.71
C LYS A 26 7.52 -9.25 -16.68
N LEU A 27 8.81 -9.51 -16.90
CA LEU A 27 9.64 -10.28 -15.97
C LEU A 27 9.86 -9.53 -14.65
N ILE A 28 10.15 -8.23 -14.71
CA ILE A 28 10.25 -7.37 -13.51
C ILE A 28 8.94 -7.44 -12.74
N LYS A 29 7.81 -7.14 -13.41
CA LYS A 29 6.47 -7.21 -12.80
C LYS A 29 6.24 -8.53 -12.06
N SER A 30 6.41 -9.66 -12.76
CA SER A 30 6.17 -10.98 -12.19
C SER A 30 7.03 -11.27 -10.96
N LYS A 31 8.30 -10.84 -10.96
CA LYS A 31 9.19 -11.02 -9.82
C LYS A 31 8.84 -10.12 -8.65
N ILE A 32 8.45 -8.87 -8.89
CA ILE A 32 7.98 -7.96 -7.85
C ILE A 32 6.69 -8.50 -7.21
N GLU A 33 5.73 -8.95 -8.02
CA GLU A 33 4.49 -9.57 -7.52
C GLU A 33 4.76 -10.80 -6.66
N ALA A 34 5.72 -11.66 -7.05
CA ALA A 34 6.12 -12.82 -6.26
C ALA A 34 6.74 -12.42 -4.91
N ILE A 35 7.63 -11.42 -4.90
CA ILE A 35 8.23 -10.87 -3.68
C ILE A 35 7.13 -10.35 -2.73
N VAL A 36 6.18 -9.56 -3.25
CA VAL A 36 5.10 -8.99 -2.44
C VAL A 36 4.16 -10.07 -1.92
N HIS A 37 3.84 -11.07 -2.73
CA HIS A 37 3.03 -12.21 -2.31
C HIS A 37 3.70 -13.01 -1.18
N ASP A 38 5.00 -13.26 -1.27
CA ASP A 38 5.76 -13.94 -0.22
C ASP A 38 5.80 -13.13 1.08
N ILE A 39 6.00 -11.81 1.00
CA ILE A 39 5.94 -10.91 2.15
C ILE A 39 4.54 -10.96 2.79
N SER A 40 3.48 -10.78 1.98
CA SER A 40 2.09 -10.85 2.41
C SER A 40 1.77 -12.16 3.14
N THR A 41 2.18 -13.29 2.57
CA THR A 41 1.97 -14.63 3.14
C THR A 41 2.69 -14.78 4.49
N ARG A 42 3.94 -14.32 4.58
CA ARG A 42 4.74 -14.40 5.80
C ARG A 42 4.19 -13.51 6.91
N ILE A 43 3.71 -12.31 6.58
CA ILE A 43 3.03 -11.42 7.52
C ILE A 43 1.84 -12.16 8.13
N GLY A 44 0.95 -12.70 7.29
CA GLY A 44 -0.23 -13.44 7.75
C GLY A 44 0.11 -14.72 8.54
N ALA A 45 1.20 -15.41 8.19
CA ALA A 45 1.66 -16.58 8.93
C ALA A 45 2.24 -16.21 10.31
N SER A 46 2.94 -15.08 10.41
CA SER A 46 3.53 -14.59 11.66
C SER A 46 2.48 -14.02 12.62
N ASN A 47 1.46 -13.35 12.08
CA ASN A 47 0.35 -12.82 12.84
C ASN A 47 -0.95 -13.00 12.04
N PRO A 48 -1.77 -14.04 12.35
CA PRO A 48 -3.00 -14.34 11.62
C PRO A 48 -4.03 -13.20 11.59
N ILE A 49 -3.97 -12.26 12.55
CA ILE A 49 -4.83 -11.07 12.54
C ILE A 49 -4.56 -10.17 11.33
N LEU A 50 -3.31 -10.17 10.84
CA LEU A 50 -2.82 -9.41 9.70
C LEU A 50 -2.87 -10.20 8.39
N SER A 51 -3.54 -11.35 8.38
CA SER A 51 -3.84 -12.06 7.13
C SER A 51 -4.50 -11.09 6.14
N ASN A 52 -3.99 -11.07 4.92
CA ASN A 52 -4.31 -10.02 3.97
C ASN A 52 -4.45 -10.55 2.55
N THR A 53 -5.08 -9.74 1.70
CA THR A 53 -5.16 -9.94 0.26
C THR A 53 -4.39 -8.82 -0.43
N VAL A 54 -3.54 -9.17 -1.40
CA VAL A 54 -2.75 -8.19 -2.15
C VAL A 54 -3.60 -7.59 -3.28
N VAL A 55 -3.65 -6.26 -3.35
CA VAL A 55 -4.26 -5.50 -4.44
C VAL A 55 -3.21 -4.64 -5.11
N GLN A 56 -3.17 -4.70 -6.43
CA GLN A 56 -2.25 -3.92 -7.27
C GLN A 56 -2.82 -2.52 -7.48
N CYS A 57 -2.00 -1.47 -7.31
CA CYS A 57 -2.43 -0.09 -7.50
C CYS A 57 -1.29 0.80 -8.02
N GLY A 58 -1.56 2.09 -8.21
CA GLY A 58 -0.54 3.04 -8.65
C GLY A 58 -0.23 3.01 -10.15
N SER A 59 0.68 3.88 -10.57
CA SER A 59 0.84 4.27 -11.97
C SER A 59 1.26 3.13 -12.90
N PHE A 60 2.05 2.17 -12.39
CA PHE A 60 2.47 0.99 -13.15
C PHE A 60 1.27 0.13 -13.56
N TYR A 61 0.37 -0.18 -12.62
CA TYR A 61 -0.77 -1.06 -12.90
C TYR A 61 -1.93 -0.36 -13.63
N HIS A 62 -1.93 0.98 -13.65
CA HIS A 62 -2.85 1.78 -14.46
C HIS A 62 -2.31 2.14 -15.84
N ASN A 63 -1.18 1.56 -16.24
CA ASN A 63 -0.51 1.81 -17.51
C ASN A 63 -0.12 3.29 -17.74
N SER A 64 0.05 4.07 -16.68
CA SER A 64 0.39 5.50 -16.74
C SER A 64 1.82 5.81 -16.29
N LYS A 65 2.61 4.78 -15.98
CA LYS A 65 4.03 4.93 -15.60
C LYS A 65 4.87 5.41 -16.78
N ILE A 66 5.72 6.39 -16.48
CA ILE A 66 6.67 6.97 -17.42
C ILE A 66 8.10 6.50 -17.11
N THR A 67 8.95 6.56 -18.11
CA THR A 67 10.40 6.29 -18.10
C THR A 67 10.78 4.82 -17.89
N ALA A 68 10.44 4.24 -16.74
CA ALA A 68 10.91 2.92 -16.36
C ALA A 68 9.93 2.21 -15.39
N PRO A 69 9.97 0.87 -15.31
CA PRO A 69 9.24 0.11 -14.29
C PRO A 69 9.96 0.19 -12.93
N ASP A 70 10.11 1.39 -12.38
CA ASP A 70 10.93 1.69 -11.19
C ASP A 70 10.13 1.87 -9.89
N GLU A 71 8.80 1.75 -9.95
CA GLU A 71 7.92 1.93 -8.80
C GLU A 71 6.69 1.03 -8.94
N PHE A 72 6.34 0.36 -7.85
CA PHE A 72 5.18 -0.52 -7.77
C PHE A 72 4.45 -0.27 -6.45
N ASP A 73 3.16 -0.03 -6.53
CA ASP A 73 2.31 0.21 -5.37
C ASP A 73 1.36 -0.97 -5.13
N PHE A 74 1.23 -1.36 -3.87
CA PHE A 74 0.35 -2.44 -3.44
C PHE A 74 -0.41 -2.05 -2.19
N LEU A 75 -1.66 -2.49 -2.13
CA LEU A 75 -2.47 -2.46 -0.93
C LEU A 75 -2.54 -3.87 -0.34
N LEU A 76 -2.33 -3.98 0.97
CA LEU A 76 -2.50 -5.22 1.73
C LEU A 76 -3.83 -5.12 2.48
N VAL A 77 -4.90 -5.67 1.90
CA VAL A 77 -6.26 -5.61 2.45
C VAL A 77 -6.36 -6.56 3.62
N LEU A 78 -6.52 -6.06 4.84
CA LEU A 78 -6.58 -6.88 6.05
C LEU A 78 -7.90 -7.64 6.11
N ASN A 79 -7.86 -8.95 5.89
CA ASN A 79 -9.03 -9.78 5.62
C ASN A 79 -10.02 -9.82 6.79
N LYS A 80 -9.53 -9.98 8.02
CA LYS A 80 -10.37 -10.02 9.23
C LYS A 80 -11.16 -8.74 9.43
N PHE A 81 -10.50 -7.59 9.27
CA PHE A 81 -11.09 -6.27 9.49
C PHE A 81 -12.02 -5.84 8.35
N SER A 82 -11.83 -6.42 7.18
CA SER A 82 -12.55 -6.12 5.94
C SER A 82 -13.84 -6.93 5.77
N GLN A 83 -14.22 -7.74 6.77
CA GLN A 83 -15.45 -8.51 6.73
C GLN A 83 -16.69 -7.62 6.82
N PRO A 84 -17.83 -8.05 6.23
CA PRO A 84 -19.10 -7.36 6.42
C PRO A 84 -19.41 -7.16 7.90
N ASP A 85 -19.94 -6.00 8.26
CA ASP A 85 -20.35 -5.62 9.62
C ASP A 85 -19.24 -5.59 10.69
N VAL A 86 -17.97 -5.85 10.35
CA VAL A 86 -16.83 -5.71 11.27
C VAL A 86 -16.35 -4.27 11.33
N CYS A 87 -16.27 -3.60 10.19
CA CYS A 87 -15.86 -2.22 10.09
C CYS A 87 -16.98 -1.37 9.51
N SER A 88 -17.18 -0.19 10.10
CA SER A 88 -18.09 0.84 9.62
C SER A 88 -17.37 2.17 9.52
N SER A 89 -17.78 3.01 8.59
CA SER A 89 -17.24 4.36 8.44
C SER A 89 -18.26 5.40 8.87
N GLN A 90 -17.79 6.50 9.44
CA GLN A 90 -18.54 7.73 9.67
C GLN A 90 -17.70 8.94 9.22
N PRO A 91 -18.31 10.11 8.96
CA PRO A 91 -17.55 11.33 8.72
C PRO A 91 -16.57 11.60 9.86
N PHE A 92 -15.42 12.21 9.54
CA PHE A 92 -14.52 12.69 10.59
C PHE A 92 -15.13 13.91 11.28
N ASP A 93 -15.08 13.95 12.61
CA ASP A 93 -15.66 15.00 13.46
C ASP A 93 -14.79 16.28 13.45
N ASP A 94 -14.30 16.69 12.27
CA ASP A 94 -13.59 17.96 12.07
C ASP A 94 -13.94 18.55 10.68
N PRO A 95 -14.62 19.71 10.64
CA PRO A 95 -14.99 20.37 9.39
C PRO A 95 -13.80 20.92 8.61
N GLU A 96 -12.61 21.06 9.21
CA GLU A 96 -11.37 21.41 8.49
C GLU A 96 -10.89 20.26 7.58
N TYR A 97 -11.31 19.02 7.89
CA TYR A 97 -10.89 17.82 7.18
C TYR A 97 -12.08 16.99 6.66
N PRO A 98 -12.94 17.56 5.78
CA PRO A 98 -14.14 16.90 5.27
C PRO A 98 -13.85 15.65 4.41
N GLN A 99 -12.60 15.48 3.97
CA GLN A 99 -12.11 14.32 3.25
C GLN A 99 -11.67 13.15 4.15
N LEU A 100 -11.64 13.34 5.47
CA LEU A 100 -11.28 12.28 6.40
C LEU A 100 -12.53 11.52 6.84
N ILE A 101 -12.32 10.27 7.23
CA ILE A 101 -13.38 9.44 7.80
C ILE A 101 -12.88 8.81 9.09
N SER A 102 -13.79 8.54 10.00
CA SER A 102 -13.50 7.70 11.16
C SER A 102 -13.95 6.28 10.84
N LEU A 103 -13.08 5.30 11.06
CA LEU A 103 -13.49 3.91 11.09
C LEU A 103 -13.89 3.53 12.50
N LYS A 104 -14.93 2.71 12.60
CA LYS A 104 -15.36 2.08 13.83
C LYS A 104 -15.36 0.58 13.59
N ILE A 105 -14.43 -0.08 14.27
CA ILE A 105 -14.22 -1.51 14.22
C ILE A 105 -14.96 -2.16 15.41
N ASP A 106 -15.81 -3.12 15.11
CA ASP A 106 -16.46 -3.98 16.10
C ASP A 106 -15.53 -5.12 16.50
N TYR A 107 -14.69 -4.85 17.50
CA TYR A 107 -13.69 -5.79 18.00
C TYR A 107 -14.28 -7.10 18.52
N LYS A 108 -15.55 -7.10 18.96
CA LYS A 108 -16.22 -8.32 19.46
C LYS A 108 -16.42 -9.37 18.37
N LYS A 109 -16.33 -8.96 17.10
CA LYS A 109 -16.45 -9.85 15.94
C LYS A 109 -15.12 -10.37 15.42
N LEU A 110 -13.98 -9.92 15.97
CA LEU A 110 -12.67 -10.21 15.39
C LEU A 110 -12.02 -11.51 15.90
N ASP A 111 -12.63 -12.20 16.87
CA ASP A 111 -12.04 -13.36 17.57
C ASP A 111 -10.56 -13.09 17.91
N ILE A 112 -10.30 -11.96 18.57
CA ILE A 112 -8.98 -11.58 19.07
C ILE A 112 -9.00 -11.83 20.56
N GLU A 113 -8.05 -12.62 21.07
CA GLU A 113 -7.82 -12.65 22.51
C GLU A 113 -7.28 -11.29 22.94
N PRO A 114 -7.95 -10.59 23.87
CA PRO A 114 -7.53 -9.24 24.24
C PRO A 114 -6.12 -9.29 24.82
N GLU A 115 -5.17 -8.63 24.17
CA GLU A 115 -3.95 -8.22 24.87
C GLU A 115 -4.40 -7.36 26.06
N SER A 116 -3.84 -7.63 27.24
CA SER A 116 -4.29 -7.17 28.56
C SER A 116 -4.45 -5.64 28.73
N GLY A 117 -4.13 -4.83 27.73
CA GLY A 117 -4.34 -3.37 27.71
C GLY A 117 -5.58 -2.89 26.94
N PHE A 118 -6.12 -3.68 26.02
CA PHE A 118 -7.19 -3.24 25.11
C PHE A 118 -8.58 -3.16 25.78
N GLU A 119 -8.90 -4.07 26.70
CA GLU A 119 -10.19 -4.06 27.42
C GLU A 119 -10.23 -3.09 28.61
N LEU A 120 -9.07 -2.65 29.12
CA LEU A 120 -8.98 -1.77 30.29
C LEU A 120 -9.35 -0.30 30.01
N GLU A 121 -9.38 0.12 28.74
CA GLU A 121 -9.75 1.48 28.38
C GLU A 121 -11.28 1.61 28.35
N ASP A 122 -11.89 2.43 29.19
CA ASP A 122 -13.36 2.53 29.26
C ASP A 122 -13.97 3.40 28.16
N ASP A 123 -13.19 4.32 27.57
CA ASP A 123 -13.66 5.21 26.50
C ASP A 123 -13.68 4.48 25.14
N PRO A 124 -14.84 4.33 24.49
CA PRO A 124 -14.95 3.71 23.17
C PRO A 124 -14.09 4.36 22.09
N ARG A 125 -13.84 5.67 22.14
CA ARG A 125 -12.98 6.37 21.17
C ARG A 125 -11.52 5.99 21.36
N ARG A 126 -11.05 6.01 22.62
CA ARG A 126 -9.68 5.60 22.95
C ARG A 126 -9.42 4.12 22.65
N ARG A 127 -10.43 3.25 22.80
CA ARG A 127 -10.35 1.85 22.33
C ARG A 127 -10.08 1.76 20.83
N GLN A 128 -10.74 2.56 20.00
CA GLN A 128 -10.51 2.54 18.54
C GLN A 128 -9.08 2.99 18.20
N VAL A 129 -8.59 4.05 18.86
CA VAL A 129 -7.20 4.53 18.68
C VAL A 129 -6.20 3.46 19.12
N ALA A 130 -6.42 2.82 20.27
CA ALA A 130 -5.55 1.76 20.76
C ALA A 130 -5.53 0.54 19.82
N LEU A 131 -6.68 0.17 19.24
CA LEU A 131 -6.77 -0.90 18.26
C LEU A 131 -5.96 -0.57 17.00
N ALA A 132 -6.12 0.64 16.46
CA ALA A 132 -5.43 1.06 15.25
C ALA A 132 -3.91 1.10 15.47
N ALA A 133 -3.46 1.65 16.61
CA ALA A 133 -2.06 1.61 17.04
C ALA A 133 -1.53 0.18 17.22
N THR A 134 -2.37 -0.76 17.67
CA THR A 134 -2.00 -2.18 17.79
C THR A 134 -1.81 -2.82 16.42
N ILE A 135 -2.73 -2.58 15.47
CA ILE A 135 -2.60 -3.06 14.08
C ILE A 135 -1.30 -2.54 13.46
N GLU A 136 -1.02 -1.24 13.60
CA GLU A 136 0.20 -0.63 13.07
C GLU A 136 1.46 -1.24 13.70
N LYS A 137 1.47 -1.36 15.04
CA LYS A 137 2.57 -1.96 15.79
C LYS A 137 2.82 -3.40 15.36
N ASP A 138 1.77 -4.21 15.26
CA ASP A 138 1.86 -5.60 14.86
C ASP A 138 2.35 -5.74 13.42
N TYR A 139 1.85 -4.88 12.52
CA TYR A 139 2.31 -4.83 11.13
C TYR A 139 3.80 -4.51 11.10
N ARG A 140 4.24 -3.43 11.75
CA ARG A 140 5.66 -3.04 11.81
C ARG A 140 6.55 -4.13 12.41
N ASN A 141 6.07 -4.86 13.41
CA ASN A 141 6.81 -5.94 14.06
C ASN A 141 6.86 -7.23 13.21
N SER A 142 5.87 -7.48 12.36
CA SER A 142 5.87 -8.62 11.45
C SER A 142 6.97 -8.50 10.39
N ILE A 143 7.28 -7.28 9.94
CA ILE A 143 8.21 -7.01 8.84
C ILE A 143 9.65 -7.48 9.15
N PRO A 144 10.30 -7.14 10.28
CA PRO A 144 11.62 -7.63 10.64
C PRO A 144 11.72 -9.16 10.72
N ASN A 145 10.62 -9.86 11.01
CA ASN A 145 10.61 -11.31 11.09
C ASN A 145 10.48 -11.99 9.72
N CYS A 146 9.86 -11.30 8.76
CA CYS A 146 9.56 -11.86 7.44
C CYS A 146 10.71 -11.67 6.45
N LEU A 147 11.35 -10.50 6.47
CA LEU A 147 12.21 -10.05 5.38
C LEU A 147 13.65 -10.62 5.36
N PRO A 148 14.34 -10.86 6.49
CA PRO A 148 15.71 -11.38 6.46
C PRO A 148 15.85 -12.76 5.82
N THR A 149 14.77 -13.56 5.82
CA THR A 149 14.73 -14.90 5.22
C THR A 149 13.94 -14.93 3.90
N LEU A 150 13.68 -13.77 3.31
CA LEU A 150 12.96 -13.66 2.05
C LEU A 150 13.87 -14.09 0.90
N PRO A 151 13.55 -15.17 0.17
CA PRO A 151 14.30 -15.55 -1.02
C PRO A 151 14.07 -14.51 -2.10
N LEU A 152 15.14 -13.94 -2.64
CA LEU A 152 15.03 -13.06 -3.80
C LEU A 152 15.17 -13.87 -5.10
N PRO A 153 14.32 -13.63 -6.11
CA PRO A 153 14.51 -14.18 -7.44
C PRO A 153 15.83 -13.71 -8.07
N ASP A 154 16.39 -14.54 -8.95
CA ASP A 154 17.62 -14.22 -9.68
C ASP A 154 17.55 -12.84 -10.36
N GLY A 155 18.66 -12.10 -10.36
CA GLY A 155 18.73 -10.78 -10.97
C GLY A 155 18.08 -9.65 -10.17
N ILE A 156 17.52 -9.93 -8.98
CA ILE A 156 17.08 -8.94 -8.00
C ILE A 156 18.00 -8.97 -6.78
N SER A 157 18.30 -7.80 -6.22
CA SER A 157 19.03 -7.66 -4.95
C SER A 157 18.49 -6.49 -4.14
N PHE A 158 18.66 -6.50 -2.82
CA PHE A 158 18.30 -5.35 -1.99
C PHE A 158 19.27 -4.18 -2.19
N THR A 159 18.75 -2.96 -2.10
CA THR A 159 19.52 -1.71 -2.11
C THR A 159 19.03 -0.76 -1.03
N THR A 160 19.82 0.24 -0.64
CA THR A 160 19.47 1.16 0.46
C THR A 160 18.67 2.38 0.02
N SER A 161 18.55 2.65 -1.29
CA SER A 161 17.80 3.79 -1.82
C SER A 161 17.56 3.70 -3.33
N GLN A 162 16.63 4.49 -3.82
CA GLN A 162 16.44 4.75 -5.26
C GLN A 162 17.62 5.51 -5.92
N LYS A 163 18.37 6.33 -5.16
CA LYS A 163 19.35 7.29 -5.73
C LYS A 163 20.81 6.82 -5.69
N ALA A 164 21.14 5.85 -4.84
CA ALA A 164 22.49 5.34 -4.69
C ALA A 164 22.46 3.82 -4.46
N ILE A 165 23.23 3.10 -5.27
CA ILE A 165 23.38 1.65 -5.14
C ILE A 165 24.43 1.38 -4.07
N ARG A 166 23.96 0.94 -2.90
CA ARG A 166 24.78 0.19 -1.95
C ARG A 166 24.12 -1.17 -1.81
N VAL A 167 24.66 -2.15 -2.51
CA VAL A 167 24.22 -3.54 -2.37
C VAL A 167 24.52 -3.97 -0.93
N VAL A 168 23.49 -4.48 -0.27
CA VAL A 168 23.57 -4.89 1.12
C VAL A 168 23.85 -6.39 1.19
N GLU A 169 24.93 -6.75 1.89
CA GLU A 169 25.25 -8.13 2.27
C GLU A 169 25.09 -8.31 3.80
N GLY A 170 24.30 -9.31 4.20
CA GLY A 170 24.12 -9.75 5.59
C GLY A 170 22.91 -9.17 6.35
N ASP A 171 22.48 -9.87 7.40
CA ASP A 171 21.20 -9.64 8.12
C ASP A 171 21.07 -8.25 8.77
N ARG A 172 22.15 -7.68 9.32
CA ARG A 172 22.11 -6.41 10.06
C ARG A 172 22.02 -5.14 9.21
N LYS A 173 22.27 -5.24 7.90
CA LYS A 173 22.20 -4.10 6.96
C LYS A 173 20.87 -4.04 6.22
N PHE A 174 19.99 -5.03 6.42
CA PHE A 174 18.75 -5.20 5.67
C PHE A 174 17.69 -4.16 6.04
N LEU A 175 17.61 -3.76 7.31
CA LEU A 175 16.69 -2.70 7.75
C LEU A 175 16.98 -1.37 7.04
N ASP A 176 18.19 -1.18 6.51
CA ASP A 176 18.53 0.00 5.73
C ASP A 176 17.87 0.00 4.33
N CYS A 177 17.37 -1.14 3.86
CA CYS A 177 16.69 -1.33 2.57
C CYS A 177 15.17 -1.12 2.65
N ILE A 178 14.62 -0.92 3.85
CA ILE A 178 13.21 -0.64 4.06
C ILE A 178 13.02 0.75 4.67
N ARG A 179 11.93 1.41 4.32
CA ARG A 179 11.50 2.65 4.96
C ARG A 179 10.02 2.58 5.25
N PHE A 180 9.63 3.21 6.34
CA PHE A 180 8.22 3.45 6.60
C PHE A 180 7.93 4.93 6.41
N SER A 181 6.90 5.22 5.64
CA SER A 181 6.36 6.57 5.44
C SER A 181 4.87 6.53 5.80
N GLY A 182 4.55 6.88 7.05
CA GLY A 182 3.23 6.61 7.61
C GLY A 182 2.91 5.10 7.57
N PRO A 183 1.76 4.67 7.01
CA PRO A 183 1.35 3.27 6.93
C PRO A 183 2.11 2.46 5.86
N ALA A 184 2.77 3.15 4.92
CA ALA A 184 3.42 2.51 3.79
C ALA A 184 4.79 1.96 4.21
N LEU A 185 5.02 0.69 3.87
CA LEU A 185 6.34 0.06 3.84
C LEU A 185 6.90 0.18 2.43
N THR A 186 7.97 0.94 2.27
CA THR A 186 8.74 1.00 1.03
C THR A 186 9.92 0.04 1.10
N LEU A 187 9.98 -0.87 0.14
CA LEU A 187 11.11 -1.77 -0.08
C LEU A 187 11.93 -1.30 -1.29
N PHE A 188 13.25 -1.22 -1.13
CA PHE A 188 14.16 -0.85 -2.22
C PHE A 188 14.89 -2.07 -2.78
N LEU A 189 14.73 -2.27 -4.09
CA LEU A 189 15.32 -3.36 -4.85
C LEU A 189 16.18 -2.81 -5.99
N ASN A 190 17.13 -3.60 -6.45
CA ASN A 190 17.94 -3.35 -7.62
C ASN A 190 17.76 -4.51 -8.60
N TRP A 191 17.49 -4.16 -9.87
CA TRP A 191 17.30 -5.07 -10.98
C TRP A 191 18.52 -5.08 -11.90
N LYS A 192 19.06 -6.27 -12.15
CA LYS A 192 20.22 -6.51 -13.02
C LYS A 192 19.76 -6.96 -14.41
N GLY A 193 19.02 -6.07 -15.06
CA GLY A 193 18.48 -6.27 -16.39
C GLY A 193 19.44 -6.01 -17.54
N VAL A 194 18.97 -6.27 -18.76
CA VAL A 194 19.71 -5.96 -20.00
C VAL A 194 19.25 -4.60 -20.52
N GLN A 195 17.95 -4.41 -20.65
CA GLN A 195 17.32 -3.17 -21.09
C GLN A 195 17.25 -2.13 -19.99
N TYR A 196 17.06 -2.56 -18.74
CA TYR A 196 17.08 -1.71 -17.56
C TYR A 196 18.25 -2.09 -16.64
N PRO A 197 19.51 -1.82 -17.06
CA PRO A 197 20.68 -2.20 -16.29
C PRO A 197 20.76 -1.40 -14.98
N ASN A 198 20.87 -2.11 -13.86
CA ASN A 198 20.96 -1.55 -12.51
C ASN A 198 19.79 -0.64 -12.13
N LEU A 199 18.59 -0.97 -12.60
CA LEU A 199 17.38 -0.22 -12.26
C LEU A 199 17.09 -0.33 -10.76
N ASN A 200 16.94 0.81 -10.08
CA ASN A 200 16.46 0.82 -8.70
C ASN A 200 14.94 0.87 -8.71
N ILE A 201 14.33 -0.05 -7.98
CA ILE A 201 12.89 -0.21 -7.89
C ILE A 201 12.45 0.08 -6.45
N SER A 202 11.45 0.95 -6.27
CA SER A 202 10.70 1.03 -5.03
C SER A 202 9.43 0.20 -5.10
N VAL A 203 9.14 -0.50 -4.02
CA VAL A 203 7.91 -1.26 -3.86
C VAL A 203 7.22 -0.79 -2.60
N ASP A 204 6.09 -0.10 -2.76
CA ASP A 204 5.31 0.46 -1.66
C ASP A 204 4.16 -0.50 -1.32
N MET A 205 4.11 -0.93 -0.06
CA MET A 205 3.06 -1.80 0.48
C MET A 205 2.36 -1.09 1.63
N THR A 206 1.08 -0.80 1.45
CA THR A 206 0.26 -0.11 2.47
C THR A 206 -0.85 -1.03 2.94
N TYR A 207 -0.96 -1.29 4.25
CA TYR A 207 -2.11 -2.04 4.75
C TYR A 207 -3.39 -1.18 4.71
N VAL A 208 -4.51 -1.80 4.35
CA VAL A 208 -5.82 -1.15 4.23
C VAL A 208 -6.90 -2.00 4.88
N ILE A 209 -7.96 -1.35 5.36
CA ILE A 209 -9.21 -2.00 5.76
C ILE A 209 -10.26 -1.63 4.71
N GLN A 210 -10.89 -2.63 4.12
CA GLN A 210 -11.99 -2.43 3.19
C GLN A 210 -13.30 -2.24 3.97
N VAL A 211 -14.11 -1.24 3.60
CA VAL A 211 -15.46 -1.06 4.14
C VAL A 211 -16.46 -1.18 3.02
N GLN A 212 -17.59 -1.83 3.30
CA GLN A 212 -18.63 -2.04 2.30
C GLN A 212 -19.39 -0.74 2.00
N GLY A 213 -19.56 -0.51 0.70
CA GLY A 213 -20.29 0.62 0.18
C GLY A 213 -19.46 1.90 0.18
N LEU A 214 -19.76 2.76 -0.78
CA LEU A 214 -19.27 4.12 -0.75
C LEU A 214 -20.13 4.90 0.25
N PRO A 215 -19.56 5.50 1.28
CA PRO A 215 -20.35 6.30 2.19
C PRO A 215 -20.98 7.47 1.43
N SER A 216 -22.26 7.77 1.67
CA SER A 216 -22.99 8.81 0.93
C SER A 216 -22.38 10.21 1.07
N TYR A 217 -21.53 10.41 2.08
CA TYR A 217 -20.78 11.63 2.35
C TYR A 217 -19.41 11.68 1.64
N CYS A 218 -18.95 10.56 1.06
CA CYS A 218 -17.79 10.55 0.16
C CYS A 218 -18.23 11.10 -1.20
N ASN A 219 -18.01 12.40 -1.40
CA ASN A 219 -18.33 13.07 -2.66
C ASN A 219 -17.27 12.73 -3.73
N LEU A 220 -17.43 11.57 -4.38
CA LEU A 220 -16.55 11.10 -5.45
C LEU A 220 -16.75 11.82 -6.78
N ASP A 221 -17.86 12.54 -6.95
CA ASP A 221 -18.18 13.26 -8.18
C ASP A 221 -17.13 14.34 -8.50
N LYS A 222 -16.29 14.71 -7.51
CA LYS A 222 -15.16 15.62 -7.68
C LYS A 222 -13.81 14.92 -7.96
N ARG A 223 -13.72 13.58 -7.93
CA ARG A 223 -12.43 12.86 -7.98
C ARG A 223 -12.34 11.64 -8.92
N LEU A 224 -13.39 10.81 -9.11
CA LEU A 224 -13.33 9.64 -10.01
C LEU A 224 -14.72 9.27 -10.60
N PRO A 225 -14.79 8.69 -11.82
CA PRO A 225 -16.05 8.15 -12.37
C PRO A 225 -16.62 7.03 -11.49
N SER A 226 -17.95 7.01 -11.33
CA SER A 226 -18.70 6.04 -10.51
C SER A 226 -18.52 4.57 -10.89
N GLU A 227 -18.06 4.28 -12.11
CA GLU A 227 -17.82 2.90 -12.58
C GLU A 227 -16.42 2.35 -12.26
N HIS A 228 -15.53 3.16 -11.68
CA HIS A 228 -14.12 2.78 -11.44
C HIS A 228 -14.01 1.62 -10.42
N PRO A 229 -13.18 0.58 -10.66
CA PRO A 229 -13.08 -0.60 -9.79
C PRO A 229 -12.77 -0.28 -8.32
N LEU A 230 -11.96 0.75 -8.07
CA LEU A 230 -11.61 1.20 -6.72
C LEU A 230 -12.73 1.96 -6.00
N VAL A 231 -13.64 2.60 -6.75
CA VAL A 231 -14.88 3.19 -6.21
C VAL A 231 -15.86 2.10 -5.76
N LYS A 232 -15.91 1.00 -6.51
CA LYS A 232 -16.67 -0.20 -6.12
C LYS A 232 -16.04 -0.94 -4.94
N ALA A 233 -14.73 -0.81 -4.74
CA ALA A 233 -14.01 -1.56 -3.71
C ALA A 233 -14.06 -0.93 -2.32
N GLY A 234 -14.16 0.40 -2.16
CA GLY A 234 -14.25 1.04 -0.83
C GLY A 234 -13.04 0.72 0.07
N LEU A 235 -11.84 1.06 -0.37
CA LEU A 235 -10.59 0.78 0.38
C LEU A 235 -10.20 1.99 1.24
N PHE A 236 -9.83 1.75 2.51
CA PHE A 236 -9.49 2.77 3.50
C PHE A 236 -8.16 2.44 4.18
N THR A 237 -7.32 3.43 4.45
CA THR A 237 -6.06 3.23 5.19
C THR A 237 -5.95 4.21 6.34
N GLU A 238 -5.16 3.84 7.32
CA GLU A 238 -4.70 4.74 8.36
C GLU A 238 -3.61 5.66 7.84
N VAL A 239 -3.67 6.96 8.14
CA VAL A 239 -2.52 7.85 7.97
C VAL A 239 -2.44 8.69 9.23
N HIS A 240 -1.54 8.31 10.14
CA HIS A 240 -1.27 9.11 11.32
C HIS A 240 -0.66 10.46 10.94
N HIS A 241 -1.43 11.53 11.13
CA HIS A 241 -0.92 12.89 11.22
C HIS A 241 -1.49 13.53 12.48
N ARG A 242 -0.91 13.26 13.66
CA ARG A 242 -1.15 13.94 14.97
C ARG A 242 -2.60 14.14 15.46
N PHE A 243 -3.60 13.63 14.75
CA PHE A 243 -5.02 13.75 15.05
C PHE A 243 -5.64 12.36 14.93
N ASP A 244 -6.56 12.03 15.83
CA ASP A 244 -7.21 10.73 16.01
C ASP A 244 -8.17 10.36 14.84
N GLY A 245 -7.70 10.45 13.59
CA GLY A 245 -8.49 10.25 12.38
C GLY A 245 -7.75 9.45 11.30
N LEU A 246 -8.51 8.65 10.56
CA LEU A 246 -8.02 7.88 9.42
C LEU A 246 -8.21 8.68 8.13
N ARG A 247 -7.24 8.61 7.22
CA ARG A 247 -7.30 9.31 5.93
C ARG A 247 -7.84 8.38 4.87
N LEU A 248 -8.80 8.87 4.08
CA LEU A 248 -9.05 8.30 2.77
C LEU A 248 -7.76 8.41 1.93
N ASN A 249 -6.89 7.39 1.89
CA ASN A 249 -6.04 7.24 0.71
C ASN A 249 -6.87 6.55 -0.35
N PHE A 250 -7.38 7.38 -1.26
CA PHE A 250 -7.31 6.98 -2.65
C PHE A 250 -5.83 7.10 -3.02
N SER A 251 -5.07 6.01 -2.98
CA SER A 251 -3.75 5.97 -3.62
C SER A 251 -3.98 5.97 -5.12
N LEU A 252 -4.40 7.12 -5.64
CA LEU A 252 -4.71 7.35 -7.04
C LEU A 252 -4.62 8.87 -7.30
N PHE A 253 -3.57 9.24 -8.01
CA PHE A 253 -3.27 10.57 -8.55
C PHE A 253 -2.76 11.60 -7.53
N ASP A 254 -1.43 11.66 -7.36
CA ASP A 254 -0.78 12.95 -7.65
C ASP A 254 -0.46 12.93 -9.14
N GLY A 255 -1.03 13.90 -9.87
CA GLY A 255 -0.60 14.24 -11.22
C GLY A 255 0.63 15.14 -11.17
#